data_AF-A0A2E3VYN8-F1
#
_entry.id   AF-A0A2E3VYN8-F1
#
_cell.length_a   1.000
_cell.length_b   1.000
_cell.length_c   1.000
_cell.angle_alpha   90.00
_cell.angle_beta   90.00
_cell.angle_gamma   90.00
#
_symmetry.space_group_name_H-M   'P 1'
#
loop_
_entity.id
_entity.type
_entity.pdbx_description
1 polymer ?
#
loop_
_entity_poly.entity_id
_entity_poly.type
_entity_poly.pdbx_seq_one_letter_code
_entity_poly.pdbx_strand_id
1 'polypeptide(L)'
;MFLAAALTGCGSDSKKIVSDLEFETRDQDSEKFVVTDFVMELGNAELPFLHLPLPRNYGYLRFYRVDGINRVAVDVNLTEILKLPRGNEATLPNGTMLPVDTMGAGVIEIPVSGINGKVYISHKDDMTLVGFAASIKQLDDIGNEMGTIGVFPNFDISGVNVTAGIYTSPNQGQTGLAVFANIGSLWSESTLASNYERDAFRAIPQRNSRWKERRLGRRLLRMKNTQQVLEISK
;
A
#
# COMPACT_ATOMS: atom_id res chain seq x y z
N MET A 1 -35.05 35.87 9.80
CA MET A 1 -33.76 35.53 9.19
C MET A 1 -33.50 34.06 9.49
N PHE A 2 -33.75 33.18 8.52
CA PHE A 2 -33.71 31.73 8.73
C PHE A 2 -32.27 31.21 8.65
N LEU A 3 -31.86 30.48 9.68
CA LEU A 3 -30.56 29.83 9.82
C LEU A 3 -30.53 28.60 8.89
N ALA A 4 -29.73 28.64 7.84
CA ALA A 4 -29.48 27.47 6.99
C ALA A 4 -28.42 26.59 7.67
N ALA A 5 -28.84 25.43 8.15
CA ALA A 5 -27.92 24.38 8.59
C ALA A 5 -27.19 23.82 7.37
N ALA A 6 -25.92 24.17 7.21
CA ALA A 6 -25.03 23.52 6.26
C ALA A 6 -24.76 22.09 6.77
N LEU A 7 -25.41 21.12 6.14
CA LEU A 7 -25.03 19.72 6.21
C LEU A 7 -23.66 19.56 5.52
N THR A 8 -22.58 19.71 6.29
CA THR A 8 -21.26 19.25 5.86
C THR A 8 -21.28 17.73 5.84
N GLY A 9 -21.49 17.17 4.64
CA GLY A 9 -21.38 15.74 4.40
C GLY A 9 -19.95 15.28 4.68
N CYS A 10 -19.73 14.74 5.88
CA CYS A 10 -18.52 14.02 6.28
C CYS A 10 -18.48 12.68 5.52
N GLY A 11 -18.13 12.73 4.23
CA GLY A 11 -18.18 11.60 3.30
C GLY A 11 -16.82 11.06 2.87
N SER A 12 -15.71 11.61 3.36
CA SER A 12 -14.36 11.31 2.86
C SER A 12 -13.61 10.23 3.64
N ASP A 13 -13.86 10.04 4.93
CA ASP A 13 -12.98 9.19 5.75
C ASP A 13 -13.29 7.69 5.70
N SER A 14 -14.53 7.29 5.36
CA SER A 14 -14.92 5.86 5.35
C SER A 14 -14.21 4.99 4.30
N LYS A 15 -13.51 5.61 3.34
CA LYS A 15 -12.79 4.91 2.26
C LYS A 15 -11.30 4.75 2.51
N LYS A 16 -10.74 5.39 3.54
CA LYS A 16 -9.33 5.24 3.88
C LYS A 16 -9.06 3.82 4.37
N ILE A 17 -8.02 3.19 3.85
CA ILE A 17 -7.51 1.90 4.34
C ILE A 17 -6.15 2.07 5.04
N VAL A 18 -5.53 3.25 4.89
CA VAL A 18 -4.34 3.69 5.62
C VAL A 18 -4.73 5.01 6.29
N SER A 19 -4.48 5.13 7.59
CA SER A 19 -4.79 6.32 8.38
C SER A 19 -3.56 7.12 8.77
N ASP A 20 -2.39 6.47 8.85
CA ASP A 20 -1.12 7.11 9.16
C ASP A 20 0.06 6.37 8.50
N LEU A 21 1.19 7.05 8.41
CA LEU A 21 2.45 6.54 7.88
C LEU A 21 3.61 7.13 8.68
N GLU A 22 4.35 6.25 9.34
CA GLU A 22 5.64 6.57 9.95
C GLU A 22 6.75 6.05 9.04
N PHE A 23 7.81 6.82 8.86
CA PHE A 23 8.99 6.34 8.15
C PHE A 23 10.27 6.97 8.68
N GLU A 24 11.36 6.22 8.60
CA GLU A 24 12.69 6.69 8.95
C GLU A 24 13.76 6.02 8.09
N THR A 25 14.90 6.70 7.98
CA THR A 25 16.12 6.15 7.38
C THR A 25 17.09 5.80 8.49
N ARG A 26 17.77 4.66 8.35
CA ARG A 26 18.80 4.21 9.28
C ARG A 26 20.07 3.89 8.52
N ASP A 27 21.20 4.36 9.01
CA ASP A 27 22.51 3.93 8.53
C ASP A 27 23.04 2.87 9.50
N GLN A 28 23.22 1.65 9.00
CA GLN A 28 23.72 0.51 9.77
C GLN A 28 24.81 -0.18 8.95
N ASP A 29 25.99 -0.39 9.54
CA ASP A 29 27.09 -1.13 8.91
C ASP A 29 27.49 -0.62 7.50
N SER A 30 27.37 0.71 7.27
CA SER A 30 27.56 1.39 5.96
C SER A 30 26.48 1.11 4.90
N GLU A 31 25.38 0.48 5.30
CA GLU A 31 24.19 0.26 4.48
C GLU A 31 23.06 1.20 4.93
N LYS A 32 22.27 1.68 3.96
CA LYS A 32 21.11 2.51 4.25
C LYS A 32 19.85 1.66 4.21
N PHE A 33 19.11 1.71 5.30
CA PHE A 33 17.80 1.08 5.46
C PHE A 33 16.71 2.14 5.46
N VAL A 34 15.55 1.75 4.95
CA VAL A 34 14.30 2.47 5.15
C VAL A 34 13.35 1.58 5.90
N VAL A 35 12.78 2.12 6.96
CA VAL A 35 11.67 1.50 7.67
C VAL A 35 10.46 2.36 7.43
N THR A 36 9.43 1.80 6.79
CA THR A 36 8.10 2.40 6.70
C THR A 36 7.13 1.58 7.53
N ASP A 37 6.19 2.24 8.19
CA ASP A 37 5.18 1.62 9.03
C ASP A 37 3.81 2.25 8.74
N PHE A 38 2.97 1.47 8.07
CA PHE A 38 1.64 1.89 7.62
C PHE A 38 0.61 1.52 8.69
N VAL A 39 -0.12 2.52 9.18
CA VAL A 39 -1.25 2.29 10.09
C VAL A 39 -2.50 2.00 9.24
N MET A 40 -3.03 0.79 9.40
CA MET A 40 -4.08 0.25 8.54
C MET A 40 -5.47 0.42 9.17
N GLU A 41 -6.37 1.10 8.46
CA GLU A 41 -7.73 1.38 8.90
C GLU A 41 -8.68 0.24 8.50
N LEU A 42 -8.57 -0.91 9.17
CA LEU A 42 -9.34 -2.13 8.88
C LEU A 42 -10.54 -2.37 9.82
N GLY A 43 -10.86 -1.42 10.70
CA GLY A 43 -11.93 -1.57 11.68
C GLY A 43 -11.67 -2.73 12.64
N ASN A 44 -12.68 -3.57 12.84
CA ASN A 44 -12.64 -4.78 13.68
C ASN A 44 -11.90 -5.96 13.03
N ALA A 45 -11.54 -5.87 11.74
CA ALA A 45 -10.72 -6.89 11.10
C ALA A 45 -9.26 -6.72 11.53
N GLU A 46 -8.61 -7.83 11.86
CA GLU A 46 -7.27 -7.86 12.41
C GLU A 46 -6.29 -8.44 11.39
N LEU A 47 -5.12 -7.83 11.24
CA LEU A 47 -4.02 -8.44 10.51
C LEU A 47 -3.41 -9.59 11.33
N PRO A 48 -2.92 -10.65 10.67
CA PRO A 48 -2.17 -11.69 11.35
C PRO A 48 -0.81 -11.14 11.81
N PHE A 49 -0.22 -11.76 12.84
CA PHE A 49 1.13 -11.43 13.26
C PHE A 49 2.14 -12.23 12.42
N LEU A 50 2.77 -11.58 11.45
CA LEU A 50 3.71 -12.19 10.51
C LEU A 50 5.00 -11.38 10.45
N HIS A 51 6.12 -12.09 10.37
CA HIS A 51 7.45 -11.52 10.18
C HIS A 51 8.12 -12.24 9.01
N LEU A 52 8.04 -11.66 7.83
CA LEU A 52 8.38 -12.32 6.56
C LEU A 52 9.69 -11.74 6.02
N PRO A 53 10.78 -12.52 5.99
CA PRO A 53 12.05 -12.06 5.42
C PRO A 53 11.93 -11.88 3.92
N LEU A 54 12.51 -10.79 3.42
CA LEU A 54 12.73 -10.60 1.99
C LEU A 54 13.97 -11.42 1.55
N PRO A 55 14.05 -11.84 0.28
CA PRO A 55 15.18 -12.61 -0.23
C PRO A 55 16.52 -11.92 0.02
N ARG A 56 17.60 -12.71 0.14
CA ARG A 56 19.00 -12.19 0.20
C ARG A 56 19.22 -11.09 1.25
N ASN A 57 18.47 -11.14 2.36
CA ASN A 57 18.52 -10.15 3.44
C ASN A 57 18.16 -8.72 2.99
N TYR A 58 17.26 -8.58 2.01
CA TYR A 58 16.76 -7.28 1.56
C TYR A 58 15.88 -6.56 2.58
N GLY A 59 15.63 -7.17 3.74
CA GLY A 59 14.82 -6.62 4.83
C GLY A 59 13.63 -7.52 5.15
N TYR A 60 12.52 -6.92 5.59
CA TYR A 60 11.36 -7.63 6.13
C TYR A 60 10.04 -6.96 5.75
N LEU A 61 9.03 -7.78 5.48
CA LEU A 61 7.62 -7.38 5.51
C LEU A 61 6.98 -7.91 6.80
N ARG A 62 6.38 -7.02 7.59
CA ARG A 62 5.78 -7.37 8.87
C ARG A 62 4.33 -6.96 8.91
N PHE A 63 3.48 -7.86 9.37
CA PHE A 63 2.08 -7.59 9.70
C PHE A 63 1.95 -7.77 11.21
N TYR A 64 1.41 -6.77 11.90
CA TYR A 64 1.34 -6.82 13.35
C TYR A 64 0.29 -5.86 13.90
N ARG A 65 0.16 -5.85 15.22
CA ARG A 65 -0.77 -4.98 15.94
C ARG A 65 -0.11 -4.37 17.17
N VAL A 66 -0.46 -3.12 17.45
CA VAL A 66 -0.08 -2.40 18.67
C VAL A 66 -1.35 -1.76 19.20
N ASP A 67 -1.72 -2.07 20.45
CA ASP A 67 -2.93 -1.54 21.09
C ASP A 67 -4.22 -1.70 20.27
N GLY A 68 -4.35 -2.85 19.59
CA GLY A 68 -5.49 -3.16 18.72
C GLY A 68 -5.46 -2.50 17.34
N ILE A 69 -4.46 -1.66 17.06
CA ILE A 69 -4.29 -0.97 15.77
C ILE A 69 -3.48 -1.86 14.83
N ASN A 70 -3.99 -2.07 13.61
CA ASN A 70 -3.32 -2.84 12.58
C ASN A 70 -2.16 -2.05 11.95
N ARG A 71 -1.00 -2.68 11.83
CA ARG A 71 0.20 -2.09 11.23
C ARG A 71 0.83 -3.03 10.21
N VAL A 72 1.36 -2.46 9.14
CA VAL A 72 2.23 -3.15 8.19
C VAL A 72 3.54 -2.39 8.07
N ALA A 73 4.64 -3.03 8.44
CA ALA A 73 5.95 -2.44 8.29
C ALA A 73 6.73 -3.06 7.13
N VAL A 74 7.33 -2.21 6.30
CA VAL A 74 8.26 -2.57 5.24
C VAL A 74 9.63 -2.03 5.62
N ASP A 75 10.53 -2.94 5.98
CA ASP A 75 11.94 -2.68 6.25
C ASP A 75 12.74 -3.13 5.03
N VAL A 76 13.51 -2.22 4.45
CA VAL A 76 14.25 -2.47 3.20
C VAL A 76 15.67 -1.95 3.26
N ASN A 77 16.62 -2.81 2.89
CA ASN A 77 18.00 -2.42 2.63
C ASN A 77 18.10 -1.76 1.26
N LEU A 78 18.04 -0.43 1.21
CA LEU A 78 18.09 0.30 -0.04
C LEU A 78 19.42 0.14 -0.77
N THR A 79 20.53 0.05 -0.04
CA THR A 79 21.87 -0.12 -0.62
C THR A 79 21.93 -1.39 -1.50
N GLU A 80 21.34 -2.49 -1.05
CA GLU A 80 21.30 -3.74 -1.81
C GLU A 80 20.19 -3.76 -2.86
N ILE A 81 18.99 -3.28 -2.51
CA ILE A 81 17.84 -3.34 -3.42
C ILE A 81 18.06 -2.48 -4.66
N LEU A 82 18.65 -1.28 -4.53
CA LEU A 82 18.84 -0.38 -5.66
C LEU A 82 19.82 -0.90 -6.73
N LYS A 83 20.56 -1.99 -6.43
CA LYS A 83 21.41 -2.72 -7.39
C LYS A 83 20.62 -3.67 -8.30
N LEU A 84 19.36 -3.97 -7.94
CA LEU A 84 18.51 -4.90 -8.70
C LEU A 84 18.01 -4.27 -10.01
N PRO A 85 17.74 -5.10 -11.04
CA PRO A 85 17.14 -4.62 -12.26
C PRO A 85 15.75 -4.05 -11.98
N ARG A 86 15.43 -2.94 -12.65
CA ARG A 86 14.12 -2.29 -12.57
C ARG A 86 13.24 -2.77 -13.71
N GLY A 87 12.01 -3.16 -13.41
CA GLY A 87 11.01 -3.50 -14.41
C GLY A 87 10.21 -2.27 -14.83
N ASN A 88 9.91 -2.14 -16.13
CA ASN A 88 9.06 -1.07 -16.65
C ASN A 88 7.56 -1.39 -16.56
N GLU A 89 7.22 -2.67 -16.30
CA GLU A 89 5.86 -3.19 -16.27
C GLU A 89 5.59 -3.94 -14.96
N ALA A 90 5.79 -3.26 -13.82
CA ALA A 90 5.53 -3.89 -12.52
C ALA A 90 4.05 -4.22 -12.32
N THR A 91 3.80 -5.32 -11.61
CA THR A 91 2.46 -5.90 -11.45
C THR A 91 2.11 -6.15 -9.99
N LEU A 92 0.84 -5.98 -9.66
CA LEU A 92 0.25 -6.51 -8.43
C LEU A 92 0.30 -8.04 -8.41
N PRO A 93 0.13 -8.69 -7.24
CA PRO A 93 0.18 -10.15 -7.10
C PRO A 93 -0.88 -10.91 -7.93
N ASN A 94 -1.90 -10.23 -8.45
CA ASN A 94 -2.89 -10.78 -9.38
C ASN A 94 -2.52 -10.59 -10.87
N GLY A 95 -1.33 -10.04 -11.17
CA GLY A 95 -0.84 -9.78 -12.52
C GLY A 95 -1.35 -8.48 -13.16
N THR A 96 -2.21 -7.69 -12.50
CA THR A 96 -2.60 -6.39 -13.04
C THR A 96 -1.48 -5.36 -12.87
N MET A 97 -1.41 -4.37 -13.76
CA MET A 97 -0.44 -3.28 -13.65
C MET A 97 -0.51 -2.57 -12.29
N LEU A 98 0.64 -2.12 -11.82
CA LEU A 98 0.76 -1.30 -10.61
C LEU A 98 -0.11 -0.03 -10.72
N PRO A 99 -0.86 0.36 -9.68
CA PRO A 99 -1.78 1.50 -9.74
C PRO A 99 -1.07 2.85 -9.52
N VAL A 100 0.22 2.94 -9.84
CA VAL A 100 1.08 4.11 -9.61
C VAL A 100 1.94 4.35 -10.85
N ASP A 101 1.94 5.58 -11.35
CA ASP A 101 2.79 6.02 -12.47
C ASP A 101 4.18 6.37 -11.94
N THR A 102 5.17 5.59 -12.34
CA THR A 102 6.56 5.78 -11.92
C THR A 102 7.37 6.74 -12.79
N MET A 103 6.74 7.39 -13.76
CA MET A 103 7.38 8.38 -14.64
C MET A 103 8.66 7.84 -15.31
N GLY A 104 8.66 6.55 -15.65
CA GLY A 104 9.78 5.86 -16.28
C GLY A 104 10.92 5.47 -15.33
N ALA A 105 10.79 5.64 -14.01
CA ALA A 105 11.81 5.26 -13.03
C ALA A 105 12.12 3.75 -12.99
N GLY A 106 11.15 2.95 -13.46
CA GLY A 106 11.10 1.52 -13.26
C GLY A 106 10.79 1.16 -11.80
N VAL A 107 10.33 -0.06 -11.56
CA VAL A 107 9.99 -0.56 -10.22
C VAL A 107 10.73 -1.85 -9.98
N ILE A 108 11.30 -1.98 -8.80
CA ILE A 108 11.90 -3.21 -8.30
C ILE A 108 10.81 -3.95 -7.52
N GLU A 109 10.44 -5.12 -8.01
CA GLU A 109 9.45 -6.00 -7.38
C GLU A 109 10.17 -7.10 -6.60
N ILE A 110 9.97 -7.13 -5.29
CA ILE A 110 10.59 -8.11 -4.41
C ILE A 110 9.48 -9.07 -3.95
N PRO A 111 9.46 -10.32 -4.43
CA PRO A 111 8.50 -11.30 -3.96
C PRO A 111 8.75 -11.63 -2.49
N VAL A 112 7.67 -11.75 -1.71
CA VAL A 112 7.75 -12.10 -0.28
C VAL A 112 7.61 -13.60 -0.13
N SER A 113 8.58 -14.24 0.53
CA SER A 113 8.57 -15.69 0.66
C SER A 113 7.41 -16.18 1.54
N GLY A 114 6.68 -17.20 1.07
CA GLY A 114 5.63 -17.87 1.82
C GLY A 114 4.24 -17.21 1.76
N ILE A 115 4.10 -16.10 1.02
CA ILE A 115 2.81 -15.47 0.74
C ILE A 115 2.72 -15.06 -0.74
N ASN A 116 1.49 -14.94 -1.25
CA ASN A 116 1.23 -14.23 -2.49
C ASN A 116 1.25 -12.71 -2.23
N GLY A 117 2.45 -12.15 -2.14
CA GLY A 117 2.70 -10.74 -1.89
C GLY A 117 4.04 -10.25 -2.42
N LYS A 118 4.16 -8.93 -2.56
CA LYS A 118 5.35 -8.26 -3.09
C LYS A 118 5.61 -6.97 -2.31
N VAL A 119 6.89 -6.62 -2.18
CA VAL A 119 7.37 -5.28 -1.80
C VAL A 119 7.82 -4.57 -3.07
N TYR A 120 7.56 -3.27 -3.15
CA TYR A 120 7.83 -2.44 -4.33
C TYR A 120 8.72 -1.28 -3.94
N ILE A 121 9.81 -1.11 -4.67
CA ILE A 121 10.73 0.02 -4.51
C ILE A 121 10.92 0.69 -5.86
N SER A 122 10.77 2.01 -5.90
CA SER A 122 11.18 2.82 -7.05
C SER A 122 11.92 4.04 -6.55
N HIS A 123 12.93 4.47 -7.31
CA HIS A 123 13.72 5.64 -6.97
C HIS A 123 14.05 6.42 -8.24
N LYS A 124 13.67 7.70 -8.25
CA LYS A 124 13.92 8.62 -9.36
C LYS A 124 14.30 9.97 -8.80
N ASP A 125 15.44 10.49 -9.23
CA ASP A 125 16.00 11.75 -8.72
C ASP A 125 16.08 11.69 -7.19
N ASP A 126 15.34 12.54 -6.48
CA ASP A 126 15.27 12.54 -5.02
C ASP A 126 14.03 11.81 -4.47
N MET A 127 13.17 11.23 -5.31
CA MET A 127 11.90 10.66 -4.86
C MET A 127 11.99 9.14 -4.72
N THR A 128 11.52 8.62 -3.59
CA THR A 128 11.47 7.17 -3.33
C THR A 128 10.05 6.71 -3.09
N LEU A 129 9.62 5.72 -3.88
CA LEU A 129 8.38 4.98 -3.69
C LEU A 129 8.68 3.72 -2.87
N VAL A 130 7.97 3.54 -1.76
CA VAL A 130 7.95 2.30 -1.00
C VAL A 130 6.52 1.79 -0.92
N GLY A 131 6.31 0.52 -1.21
CA GLY A 131 4.98 -0.06 -1.11
C GLY A 131 5.00 -1.57 -0.90
N PHE A 132 3.82 -2.10 -0.62
CA PHE A 132 3.59 -3.52 -0.51
C PHE A 132 2.23 -3.89 -1.10
N ALA A 133 2.09 -5.15 -1.51
CA ALA A 133 0.81 -5.77 -1.84
C ALA A 133 0.77 -7.17 -1.25
N ALA A 134 -0.39 -7.56 -0.71
CA ALA A 134 -0.59 -8.89 -0.15
C ALA A 134 -2.02 -9.36 -0.40
N SER A 135 -2.14 -10.60 -0.88
CA SER A 135 -3.42 -11.24 -1.14
C SER A 135 -4.04 -11.74 0.18
N ILE A 136 -5.35 -11.52 0.34
CA ILE A 136 -6.11 -11.81 1.55
C ILE A 136 -7.26 -12.74 1.18
N LYS A 137 -7.30 -13.94 1.77
CA LYS A 137 -8.27 -14.98 1.41
C LYS A 137 -9.72 -14.55 1.62
N GLN A 138 -9.99 -13.80 2.69
CA GLN A 138 -11.35 -13.31 3.01
C GLN A 138 -11.90 -12.34 1.94
N LEU A 139 -11.05 -11.84 1.05
CA LEU A 139 -11.48 -10.99 -0.06
C LEU A 139 -11.73 -11.78 -1.35
N ASP A 140 -11.35 -13.06 -1.46
CA ASP A 140 -11.48 -13.82 -2.71
C ASP A 140 -12.92 -13.92 -3.22
N ASP A 141 -13.91 -14.01 -2.31
CA ASP A 141 -15.33 -13.99 -2.67
C ASP A 141 -15.72 -12.71 -3.44
N ILE A 142 -15.06 -11.58 -3.14
CA ILE A 142 -15.27 -10.32 -3.84
C ILE A 142 -14.74 -10.43 -5.27
N GLY A 143 -13.55 -11.01 -5.44
CA GLY A 143 -12.93 -11.20 -6.74
C GLY A 143 -13.68 -12.17 -7.64
N ASN A 144 -14.18 -13.28 -7.09
CA ASN A 144 -15.05 -14.24 -7.81
C ASN A 144 -16.31 -13.57 -8.38
N GLU A 145 -16.86 -12.59 -7.65
CA GLU A 145 -18.11 -11.92 -8.00
C GLU A 145 -17.90 -10.73 -8.95
N MET A 146 -16.78 -10.01 -8.83
CA MET A 146 -16.52 -8.76 -9.56
C MET A 146 -15.53 -8.90 -10.70
N GLY A 147 -14.85 -10.05 -10.79
CA GLY A 147 -13.70 -10.27 -11.66
C GLY A 147 -12.50 -9.43 -11.23
N THR A 148 -11.67 -9.08 -12.19
CA THR A 148 -10.49 -8.25 -11.96
C THR A 148 -10.84 -6.77 -11.96
N ILE A 149 -10.70 -6.11 -10.81
CA ILE A 149 -10.80 -4.66 -10.64
C ILE A 149 -9.73 -4.16 -9.66
N GLY A 150 -9.39 -2.88 -9.74
CA GLY A 150 -8.53 -2.20 -8.76
C GLY A 150 -9.16 -0.89 -8.34
N VAL A 151 -9.25 -0.63 -7.03
CA VAL A 151 -9.75 0.65 -6.50
C VAL A 151 -8.70 1.22 -5.57
N PHE A 152 -7.95 2.21 -6.08
CA PHE A 152 -6.78 2.80 -5.45
C PHE A 152 -6.93 4.32 -5.32
N PRO A 153 -7.69 4.80 -4.32
CA PRO A 153 -7.67 6.20 -3.95
C PRO A 153 -6.27 6.66 -3.49
N ASN A 154 -6.03 7.94 -3.69
CA ASN A 154 -4.83 8.64 -3.23
C ASN A 154 -5.19 9.52 -2.02
N PHE A 155 -4.29 9.57 -1.05
CA PHE A 155 -4.42 10.33 0.17
C PHE A 155 -3.13 11.10 0.45
N ASP A 156 -3.25 12.32 1.00
CA ASP A 156 -2.13 13.03 1.63
C ASP A 156 -2.15 12.65 3.12
N ILE A 157 -1.08 12.01 3.59
CA ILE A 157 -0.86 11.64 4.98
C ILE A 157 0.42 12.34 5.44
N SER A 158 0.28 13.37 6.27
CA SER A 158 1.41 14.14 6.79
C SER A 158 2.35 14.69 5.70
N GLY A 159 1.81 15.08 4.54
CA GLY A 159 2.58 15.59 3.40
C GLY A 159 3.11 14.49 2.46
N VAL A 160 2.95 13.22 2.81
CA VAL A 160 3.31 12.08 1.97
C VAL A 160 2.11 11.66 1.12
N ASN A 161 2.36 11.44 -0.17
CA ASN A 161 1.38 10.95 -1.12
C ASN A 161 1.29 9.42 -0.97
N VAL A 162 0.12 8.93 -0.55
CA VAL A 162 -0.16 7.51 -0.32
C VAL A 162 -1.27 7.05 -1.25
N THR A 163 -0.96 6.11 -2.13
CA THR A 163 -1.93 5.39 -2.96
C THR A 163 -2.21 4.04 -2.33
N ALA A 164 -3.43 3.83 -1.85
CA ALA A 164 -3.77 2.61 -1.12
C ALA A 164 -5.15 2.10 -1.52
N GLY A 165 -5.29 0.79 -1.69
CA GLY A 165 -6.52 0.23 -2.20
C GLY A 165 -6.59 -1.28 -2.20
N ILE A 166 -7.63 -1.78 -2.87
CA ILE A 166 -7.92 -3.19 -3.05
C ILE A 166 -7.78 -3.55 -4.51
N TYR A 167 -7.12 -4.67 -4.78
CA TYR A 167 -7.13 -5.33 -6.09
C TYR A 167 -7.87 -6.66 -5.98
N THR A 168 -8.60 -7.03 -7.02
CA THR A 168 -9.36 -8.27 -7.06
C THR A 168 -8.99 -9.13 -8.25
N SER A 169 -9.29 -10.42 -8.16
CA SER A 169 -9.12 -11.41 -9.21
C SER A 169 -10.19 -12.49 -9.09
N PRO A 170 -10.70 -13.06 -10.20
CA PRO A 170 -11.56 -14.24 -10.15
C PRO A 170 -10.81 -15.51 -9.71
N ASN A 171 -9.49 -15.46 -9.59
CA ASN A 171 -8.69 -16.59 -9.11
C ASN A 171 -8.51 -16.48 -7.59
N GLN A 172 -8.72 -17.60 -6.90
CA GLN A 172 -8.50 -17.70 -5.47
C GLN A 172 -7.04 -17.34 -5.11
N GLY A 173 -6.86 -16.65 -3.99
CA GLY A 173 -5.56 -16.22 -3.50
C GLY A 173 -4.96 -15.03 -4.23
N GLN A 174 -5.70 -14.39 -5.16
CA GLN A 174 -5.24 -13.24 -5.94
C GLN A 174 -6.09 -11.98 -5.73
N THR A 175 -6.91 -11.92 -4.68
CA THR A 175 -7.55 -10.68 -4.23
C THR A 175 -6.84 -10.18 -2.97
N GLY A 176 -6.58 -8.88 -2.85
CA GLY A 176 -5.77 -8.35 -1.76
C GLY A 176 -5.80 -6.84 -1.62
N LEU A 177 -4.94 -6.34 -0.73
CA LEU A 177 -4.70 -4.93 -0.54
C LEU A 177 -3.30 -4.55 -0.99
N ALA A 178 -3.14 -3.30 -1.44
CA ALA A 178 -1.83 -2.74 -1.73
C ALA A 178 -1.76 -1.28 -1.28
N VAL A 179 -0.57 -0.88 -0.86
CA VAL A 179 -0.25 0.45 -0.36
C VAL A 179 1.07 0.89 -0.96
N PHE A 180 1.13 2.13 -1.43
CA PHE A 180 2.30 2.75 -2.03
C PHE A 180 2.44 4.16 -1.48
N ALA A 181 3.59 4.48 -0.90
CA ALA A 181 3.90 5.81 -0.38
C ALA A 181 5.12 6.39 -1.07
N ASN A 182 4.98 7.63 -1.51
CA ASN A 182 6.09 8.44 -1.98
C ASN A 182 6.73 9.16 -0.78
N ILE A 183 7.79 8.58 -0.21
CA ILE A 183 8.43 9.09 1.01
C ILE A 183 9.49 10.16 0.71
N GLY A 184 9.64 10.58 -0.55
CA GLY A 184 10.52 11.69 -0.93
C GLY A 184 12.01 11.35 -0.83
N SER A 185 12.80 12.38 -0.49
CA SER A 185 14.26 12.29 -0.36
C SER A 185 14.65 11.56 0.91
N LEU A 186 15.49 10.54 0.74
CA LEU A 186 16.05 9.71 1.79
C LEU A 186 17.55 9.94 1.99
N TRP A 187 18.15 10.77 1.13
CA TRP A 187 19.60 10.97 1.05
C TRP A 187 20.03 12.40 1.41
N SER A 188 19.10 13.35 1.54
CA SER A 188 19.40 14.72 2.00
C SER A 188 18.73 15.04 3.33
N GLU A 189 19.53 15.28 4.38
CA GLU A 189 19.02 15.71 5.70
C GLU A 189 18.39 17.11 5.70
N SER A 190 18.62 17.91 4.65
CA SER A 190 18.36 19.36 4.68
C SER A 190 17.09 19.84 3.98
N THR A 191 16.29 18.98 3.32
CA THR A 191 15.24 19.49 2.40
C THR A 191 14.02 18.58 2.19
N LEU A 192 13.45 17.97 3.25
CA LEU A 192 12.16 17.27 3.14
C LEU A 192 11.03 18.18 2.56
N ALA A 193 11.13 19.50 2.73
CA ALA A 193 10.12 20.45 2.26
C ALA A 193 10.42 21.14 0.91
N SER A 194 11.68 21.23 0.47
CA SER A 194 12.02 22.02 -0.75
C SER A 194 12.19 21.17 -2.02
N ASN A 195 12.41 19.86 -1.90
CA ASN A 195 12.60 18.96 -3.04
C ASN A 195 11.49 17.91 -3.20
N TYR A 196 10.45 17.94 -2.35
CA TYR A 196 9.36 16.96 -2.44
C TYR A 196 8.44 17.26 -3.63
N GLU A 197 8.63 16.51 -4.71
CA GLU A 197 7.74 16.57 -5.86
C GLU A 197 6.46 15.78 -5.57
N ARG A 198 5.41 16.48 -5.12
CA ARG A 198 4.07 15.90 -4.83
C ARG A 198 3.47 15.11 -6.01
N ASP A 199 3.97 15.41 -7.21
CA ASP A 199 3.50 14.86 -8.48
C ASP A 199 4.29 13.64 -8.95
N ALA A 200 5.38 13.29 -8.25
CA ALA A 200 6.05 12.02 -8.46
C ALA A 200 5.19 10.87 -7.91
N PHE A 201 5.20 9.75 -8.61
CA PHE A 201 4.49 8.52 -8.21
C PHE A 201 2.97 8.71 -8.02
N ARG A 202 2.32 9.39 -8.97
CA ARG A 202 0.87 9.63 -8.94
C ARG A 202 0.07 8.33 -9.15
N ALA A 203 -1.10 8.25 -8.50
CA ALA A 203 -2.03 7.15 -8.73
C ALA A 203 -2.54 7.14 -10.18
N ILE A 204 -2.61 5.96 -10.79
CA ILE A 204 -3.20 5.78 -12.12
C ILE A 204 -4.72 5.59 -11.95
N PRO A 205 -5.57 6.45 -12.55
CA PRO A 205 -7.01 6.30 -12.47
C PRO A 205 -7.48 4.95 -13.00
N GLN A 206 -8.12 4.17 -12.14
CA GLN A 206 -8.69 2.87 -12.51
C GLN A 206 -10.11 3.06 -13.02
N ARG A 207 -10.38 2.68 -14.27
CA ARG A 207 -11.71 2.80 -14.87
C ARG A 207 -12.57 1.61 -14.48
N ASN A 208 -13.33 1.74 -13.40
CA ASN A 208 -14.29 0.73 -12.96
C ASN A 208 -15.73 1.18 -13.19
N SER A 209 -16.64 0.23 -13.37
CA SER A 209 -18.07 0.52 -13.32
C SER A 209 -18.49 0.89 -11.88
N ARG A 210 -19.26 1.97 -11.73
CA ARG A 210 -19.75 2.46 -10.42
C ARG A 210 -20.43 1.38 -9.57
N TRP A 211 -21.11 0.42 -10.19
CA TRP A 211 -21.77 -0.67 -9.45
C TRP A 211 -20.77 -1.60 -8.77
N LYS A 212 -19.65 -1.92 -9.43
CA LYS A 212 -18.55 -2.71 -8.85
C LYS A 212 -17.90 -1.99 -7.68
N GLU A 213 -17.58 -0.71 -7.85
CA GLU A 213 -17.01 0.11 -6.76
C GLU A 213 -17.93 0.18 -5.53
N ARG A 214 -19.23 0.39 -5.75
CA ARG A 214 -20.22 0.41 -4.65
C ARG A 214 -20.32 -0.94 -3.96
N ARG A 215 -20.28 -2.04 -4.72
CA ARG A 215 -20.38 -3.39 -4.18
C ARG A 215 -19.11 -3.76 -3.40
N LEU A 216 -17.95 -3.42 -3.92
CA LEU A 216 -16.66 -3.53 -3.23
C LEU A 216 -16.70 -2.75 -1.91
N GLY A 217 -17.10 -1.48 -1.94
CA GLY A 217 -17.21 -0.64 -0.74
C GLY A 217 -18.11 -1.27 0.33
N ARG A 218 -19.26 -1.83 -0.04
CA ARG A 218 -20.14 -2.55 0.92
C ARG A 218 -19.49 -3.80 1.51
N ARG A 219 -18.76 -4.57 0.72
CA ARG A 219 -18.05 -5.77 1.18
C ARG A 219 -16.91 -5.40 2.13
N LEU A 220 -16.15 -4.35 1.82
CA LEU A 220 -15.11 -3.82 2.70
C LEU A 220 -15.69 -3.29 4.00
N LEU A 221 -16.80 -2.54 3.97
CA LEU A 221 -17.50 -2.11 5.18
C LEU A 221 -17.94 -3.30 6.05
N ARG A 222 -18.46 -4.36 5.43
CA ARG A 222 -18.82 -5.59 6.16
C ARG A 222 -17.59 -6.24 6.78
N MET A 223 -16.48 -6.33 6.05
CA MET A 223 -15.22 -6.85 6.58
C MET A 223 -14.76 -6.01 7.77
N LYS A 224 -14.73 -4.69 7.64
CA LYS A 224 -14.32 -3.76 8.71
C LYS A 224 -15.20 -3.85 9.96
N ASN A 225 -16.47 -4.20 9.81
CA ASN A 225 -17.38 -4.33 10.96
C ASN A 225 -17.39 -5.73 11.58
N THR A 226 -16.73 -6.71 10.95
CA THR A 226 -16.69 -8.10 11.42
C THR A 226 -15.39 -8.34 12.17
N GLN A 227 -15.49 -8.78 13.43
CA GLN A 227 -14.31 -9.21 14.18
C GLN A 227 -13.78 -10.52 13.60
N GLN A 228 -12.60 -10.48 12.99
CA GLN A 228 -11.94 -11.62 12.36
C GLN A 228 -10.46 -11.36 12.19
N VAL A 229 -9.65 -12.42 12.20
CA VAL A 229 -8.24 -12.34 11.78
C VAL A 229 -8.17 -12.63 10.29
N LEU A 230 -7.57 -11.73 9.53
CA LEU A 230 -7.35 -11.86 8.10
C LEU A 230 -6.25 -12.91 7.83
N GLU A 231 -6.44 -13.70 6.78
CA GLU A 231 -5.48 -14.71 6.36
C GLU A 231 -4.81 -14.23 5.08
N ILE A 232 -3.47 -14.14 5.11
CA ILE A 232 -2.69 -13.86 3.91
C ILE A 232 -2.60 -15.14 3.07
N SER A 233 -2.88 -15.01 1.78
CA SER A 233 -2.80 -16.11 0.82
C SER A 233 -1.35 -16.53 0.61
N LYS A 234 -1.13 -17.83 0.44
CA LYS A 234 0.19 -18.42 0.18
C LYS A 234 0.52 -18.39 -1.31
#